data_AF-A0A836IA51-F1
#
_entry.id   AF-A0A836IA51-F1
#
_cell.length_a   1.000
_cell.length_b   1.000
_cell.length_c   1.000
_cell.angle_alpha   90.00
_cell.angle_beta   90.00
_cell.angle_gamma   90.00
#
_symmetry.space_group_name_H-M   'P 1'
#
loop_
_entity.id
_entity.type
_entity.pdbx_description
1 polymer ?
#
loop_
_entity_poly.entity_id
_entity_poly.type
_entity_poly.pdbx_seq_one_letter_code
_entity_poly.pdbx_strand_id
1 'polypeptide(L)'
;MPPYGPSYSCGARRMPAMACVAFMRVGPSVGNALHSSTQLTLCVPVRHKASVIRVANRKKAEMFVGTRYHLPTRLRVAAPDIAAEWDHEKNPMHLYPDIVSIGYMYPVYWKCQGCANSYQMSVEKRVVRGGGCAVCEDRELNRSMAFNTAAMDTGSAHGREADAPSEGAMPPPLLPGEENRALRPKRTTVLNLRTKY
;
A
#
# COMPACT_ATOMS: atom_id res chain seq x y z
N MET A 1 7.64 34.02 13.19
CA MET A 1 6.94 33.86 11.90
C MET A 1 7.81 34.44 10.80
N PRO A 2 8.23 33.59 9.84
CA PRO A 2 8.21 33.99 8.44
C PRO A 2 7.52 32.92 7.54
N PRO A 3 6.94 33.31 6.41
CA PRO A 3 6.13 32.43 5.57
C PRO A 3 6.97 31.62 4.56
N TYR A 4 6.31 30.54 4.14
CA TYR A 4 6.73 29.50 3.21
C TYR A 4 6.97 29.98 1.76
N GLY A 5 7.91 29.31 1.08
CA GLY A 5 7.92 29.22 -0.39
C GLY A 5 9.28 28.79 -0.96
N PRO A 6 9.47 27.55 -1.44
CA PRO A 6 10.63 27.21 -2.25
C PRO A 6 10.47 27.76 -3.67
N SER A 7 11.31 28.72 -4.02
CA SER A 7 11.51 29.23 -5.38
C SER A 7 12.05 28.11 -6.28
N TYR A 8 11.25 27.65 -7.24
CA TYR A 8 11.72 26.77 -8.30
C TYR A 8 12.44 27.61 -9.37
N SER A 9 13.77 27.63 -9.30
CA SER A 9 14.60 28.13 -10.39
C SER A 9 14.52 27.16 -11.57
N CYS A 10 13.86 27.59 -12.64
CA CYS A 10 13.80 26.86 -13.90
C CYS A 10 15.19 26.90 -14.56
N GLY A 11 16.01 25.88 -14.30
CA GLY A 11 17.26 25.67 -15.02
C GLY A 11 16.96 25.38 -16.48
N ALA A 12 17.03 26.42 -17.31
CA ALA A 12 16.96 26.33 -18.76
C ALA A 12 18.11 25.44 -19.27
N ARG A 13 17.82 24.16 -19.50
CA ARG A 13 18.72 23.30 -20.26
C ARG A 13 18.74 23.82 -21.69
N ARG A 14 19.90 24.33 -22.12
CA ARG A 14 20.22 24.67 -23.50
C ARG A 14 19.79 23.51 -24.41
N MET A 15 18.83 23.80 -25.30
CA MET A 15 18.53 22.93 -26.43
C MET A 15 19.74 22.93 -27.37
N PRO A 16 20.18 21.78 -27.91
CA PRO A 16 21.17 21.77 -28.97
C PRO A 16 20.61 22.48 -30.21
N ALA A 17 21.41 23.35 -30.80
CA ALA A 17 21.07 24.12 -31.99
C ALA A 17 20.69 23.19 -33.14
N MET A 18 19.54 23.46 -33.76
CA MET A 18 19.09 22.79 -34.98
C MET A 18 20.11 23.06 -36.08
N ALA A 19 20.75 22.01 -36.59
CA ALA A 19 21.50 22.09 -37.83
C ALA A 19 20.52 22.36 -38.97
N CYS A 20 20.55 23.57 -39.52
CA CYS A 20 19.90 23.90 -40.79
C CYS A 20 20.57 23.07 -41.89
N VAL A 21 19.89 22.04 -42.38
CA VAL A 21 20.29 21.36 -43.61
C VAL A 21 19.97 22.30 -44.77
N ALA A 22 21.01 22.87 -45.38
CA ALA A 22 20.88 23.72 -46.56
C ALA A 22 20.40 22.86 -47.75
N PHE A 23 19.16 23.07 -48.19
CA PHE A 23 18.71 22.55 -49.48
C PHE A 23 19.34 23.37 -50.60
N MET A 24 20.13 22.72 -51.46
CA MET A 24 20.68 23.30 -52.68
C MET A 24 19.53 23.71 -53.61
N ARG A 25 19.50 24.98 -54.02
CA ARG A 25 18.61 25.50 -55.06
C ARG A 25 19.13 25.04 -56.43
N VAL A 26 18.30 24.33 -57.19
CA VAL A 26 18.47 24.16 -58.63
C VAL A 26 17.37 25.01 -59.29
N GLY A 27 17.77 26.03 -60.05
CA GLY A 27 16.85 26.79 -60.92
C GLY A 27 16.45 25.97 -62.16
N PRO A 28 15.38 26.36 -62.87
CA PRO A 28 15.57 27.37 -63.91
C PRO A 28 14.42 28.38 -64.06
N SER A 29 14.62 29.28 -65.01
CA SER A 29 13.94 30.53 -65.32
C SER A 29 12.59 30.43 -66.05
N VAL A 30 11.84 31.54 -65.93
CA VAL A 30 10.73 32.11 -66.74
C VAL A 30 9.33 31.49 -66.66
N GLY A 31 8.33 32.31 -66.28
CA GLY A 31 6.91 32.09 -66.61
C GLY A 31 5.89 32.55 -65.56
N ASN A 32 5.33 33.75 -65.77
CA ASN A 32 4.01 34.31 -65.41
C ASN A 32 3.32 34.04 -64.05
N ALA A 33 2.77 35.13 -63.52
CA ALA A 33 2.04 35.25 -62.26
C ALA A 33 0.65 34.58 -62.26
N LEU A 34 0.14 34.42 -61.03
CA LEU A 34 -1.21 34.05 -60.59
C LEU A 34 -1.43 32.55 -60.33
N HIS A 35 -1.26 32.14 -59.07
CA HIS A 35 -2.35 31.53 -58.29
C HIS A 35 -1.99 31.58 -56.81
N SER A 36 -2.89 32.18 -56.02
CA SER A 36 -2.84 32.26 -54.57
C SER A 36 -2.70 30.89 -53.93
N SER A 37 -1.69 30.72 -53.08
CA SER A 37 -1.80 29.89 -51.87
C SER A 37 -0.64 30.25 -50.95
N THR A 38 -0.85 31.14 -50.00
CA THR A 38 0.04 31.27 -48.84
C THR A 38 -0.10 29.99 -48.03
N GLN A 39 0.65 28.96 -48.39
CA GLN A 39 0.84 27.79 -47.53
C GLN A 39 1.59 28.27 -46.29
N LEU A 40 0.84 28.60 -45.24
CA LEU A 40 1.38 28.72 -43.90
C LEU A 40 1.84 27.32 -43.50
N THR A 41 3.14 27.06 -43.66
CA THR A 41 3.78 25.84 -43.18
C THR A 41 3.67 25.83 -41.66
N LEU A 42 2.66 25.14 -41.13
CA LEU A 42 2.53 24.88 -39.71
C LEU A 42 3.69 23.96 -39.29
N CYS A 43 4.77 24.56 -38.79
CA CYS A 43 5.83 23.84 -38.09
C CYS A 43 5.27 23.36 -36.74
N VAL A 44 4.56 22.24 -36.75
CA VAL A 44 4.21 21.56 -35.49
C VAL A 44 5.47 20.89 -34.97
N PRO A 45 5.96 21.22 -33.77
CA PRO A 45 7.12 20.54 -33.21
C PRO A 45 6.78 19.06 -33.07
N VAL A 46 7.52 18.20 -33.78
CA VAL A 46 7.45 16.74 -33.62
C VAL A 46 7.97 16.42 -32.22
N ARG A 47 7.06 16.40 -31.23
CA ARG A 47 7.36 15.92 -29.89
C ARG A 47 7.48 14.41 -29.97
N HIS A 48 8.71 13.91 -30.02
CA HIS A 48 8.99 12.50 -29.80
C HIS A 48 8.43 12.13 -28.42
N LYS A 49 7.47 11.19 -28.36
CA LYS A 49 6.96 10.68 -27.09
C LYS A 49 8.16 10.16 -26.30
N ALA A 50 8.35 10.64 -25.07
CA ALA A 50 9.42 10.16 -24.22
C ALA A 50 9.22 8.65 -24.00
N SER A 51 10.15 7.82 -24.49
CA SER A 51 10.05 6.36 -24.35
C SER A 51 10.36 5.86 -22.94
N VAL A 52 10.88 6.75 -22.09
CA VAL A 52 11.48 6.41 -20.81
C VAL A 52 11.22 7.50 -19.79
N ILE A 53 10.94 7.10 -18.55
CA ILE A 53 10.84 7.99 -17.39
C ILE A 53 12.00 7.76 -16.42
N ARG A 54 12.30 8.79 -15.61
CA ARG A 54 13.25 8.68 -14.48
C ARG A 54 12.47 8.61 -13.18
N VAL A 55 12.54 7.47 -12.50
CA VAL A 55 11.93 7.28 -11.18
C VAL A 55 12.92 7.72 -10.10
N ALA A 56 12.47 8.61 -9.22
CA ALA A 56 13.29 9.24 -8.17
C ALA A 56 14.62 9.83 -8.68
N ASN A 57 14.61 10.38 -9.91
CA ASN A 57 15.79 10.94 -10.60
C ASN A 57 17.00 10.01 -10.75
N ARG A 58 16.88 8.71 -10.41
CA ARG A 58 17.97 7.73 -10.45
C ARG A 58 17.70 6.58 -11.41
N LYS A 59 16.53 5.94 -11.32
CA LYS A 59 16.20 4.76 -12.13
C LYS A 59 15.57 5.17 -13.47
N LYS A 60 16.27 4.88 -14.56
CA LYS A 60 15.73 4.99 -15.93
C LYS A 60 14.84 3.77 -16.19
N ALA A 61 13.56 3.97 -16.52
CA ALA A 61 12.62 2.89 -16.79
C ALA A 61 11.77 3.20 -18.03
N GLU A 62 11.45 2.19 -18.81
CA GLU A 62 10.52 2.31 -19.94
C GLU A 62 9.20 2.95 -19.47
N MET A 63 8.64 3.86 -20.27
CA MET A 63 7.54 4.71 -19.84
C MET A 63 6.30 3.89 -19.43
N PHE A 64 5.99 2.81 -20.14
CA PHE A 64 4.84 1.97 -19.81
C PHE A 64 4.99 1.32 -18.43
N VAL A 65 6.09 0.60 -18.20
CA VAL A 65 6.38 -0.05 -16.91
C VAL A 65 6.55 0.97 -15.79
N GLY A 66 7.19 2.09 -16.11
CA GLY A 66 7.43 3.21 -15.22
C GLY A 66 6.15 3.79 -14.64
N THR A 67 5.18 4.08 -15.52
CA THR A 67 3.92 4.73 -15.16
C THR A 67 2.95 3.76 -14.51
N ARG A 68 2.87 2.53 -15.01
CA ARG A 68 1.92 1.51 -14.52
C ARG A 68 2.34 0.88 -13.19
N TYR A 69 3.63 0.60 -13.02
CA TYR A 69 4.13 -0.15 -11.87
C TYR A 69 5.04 0.69 -11.00
N HIS A 70 6.11 1.27 -11.56
CA HIS A 70 7.15 1.85 -10.72
C HIS A 70 6.76 3.12 -9.97
N LEU A 71 5.92 3.98 -10.51
CA LEU A 71 5.48 5.20 -9.82
C LEU A 71 4.48 4.89 -8.69
N PRO A 72 3.37 4.17 -8.93
CA PRO A 72 2.36 3.93 -7.90
C PRO A 72 2.83 2.97 -6.81
N THR A 73 3.75 2.04 -7.09
CA THR A 73 4.23 1.06 -6.10
C THR A 73 5.35 1.56 -5.19
N ARG A 74 5.77 2.83 -5.28
CA ARG A 74 6.77 3.39 -4.35
C ARG A 74 6.19 3.54 -2.96
N LEU A 75 7.01 3.26 -1.95
CA LEU A 75 6.60 3.30 -0.55
C LEU A 75 6.02 4.67 -0.18
N ARG A 76 6.68 5.77 -0.55
CA ARG A 76 6.15 7.13 -0.27
C ARG A 76 4.77 7.39 -0.91
N VAL A 77 4.52 6.86 -2.10
CA VAL A 77 3.28 7.11 -2.86
C VAL A 77 2.16 6.18 -2.42
N ALA A 78 2.47 4.89 -2.24
CA ALA A 78 1.50 3.86 -1.91
C ALA A 78 1.09 3.87 -0.43
N ALA A 79 2.01 4.21 0.48
CA ALA A 79 1.79 4.14 1.93
C ALA A 79 2.55 5.27 2.64
N PRO A 80 2.04 6.53 2.59
CA PRO A 80 2.72 7.68 3.18
C PRO A 80 2.87 7.57 4.70
N ASP A 81 1.89 7.00 5.39
CA ASP A 81 1.88 6.86 6.86
C ASP A 81 3.01 5.94 7.32
N ILE A 82 3.17 4.80 6.62
CA ILE A 82 4.26 3.84 6.88
C ILE A 82 5.60 4.45 6.49
N ALA A 83 5.67 5.22 5.39
CA ALA A 83 6.89 5.89 4.97
C ALA A 83 7.41 6.89 6.02
N ALA A 84 6.54 7.45 6.86
CA ALA A 84 6.92 8.34 7.96
C ALA A 84 7.62 7.61 9.12
N GLU A 85 7.43 6.29 9.25
CA GLU A 85 8.12 5.44 10.24
C GLU A 85 9.51 5.00 9.78
N TRP A 86 10.02 5.51 8.66
CA TRP A 86 11.34 5.11 8.15
C TRP A 86 12.47 5.61 9.05
N ASP A 87 13.39 4.71 9.44
CA ASP A 87 14.56 5.07 10.22
C ASP A 87 15.69 5.56 9.30
N HIS A 88 15.90 6.88 9.25
CA HIS A 88 16.95 7.49 8.42
C HIS A 88 18.37 7.35 9.00
N GLU A 89 18.51 7.03 10.28
CA GLU A 89 19.81 6.92 10.96
C GLU A 89 20.40 5.52 10.77
N LYS A 90 19.56 4.48 10.85
CA LYS A 90 20.00 3.08 10.74
C LYS A 90 20.02 2.56 9.31
N ASN A 91 19.13 3.05 8.45
CA ASN A 91 19.14 2.63 7.06
C ASN A 91 20.23 3.35 6.27
N PRO A 92 20.83 2.68 5.26
CA PRO A 92 21.86 3.30 4.46
C PRO A 92 21.30 4.46 3.63
N MET A 93 22.07 5.54 3.46
CA MET A 93 21.63 6.78 2.78
C MET A 93 21.14 6.58 1.34
N HIS A 94 21.56 5.50 0.68
CA HIS A 94 21.10 5.20 -0.68
C HIS A 94 19.71 4.57 -0.71
N LEU A 95 19.17 4.09 0.42
CA LEU A 95 17.82 3.54 0.59
C LEU A 95 16.91 4.56 1.27
N TYR A 96 15.83 4.94 0.58
CA TYR A 96 14.85 5.89 1.09
C TYR A 96 13.46 5.63 0.47
N PRO A 97 12.37 6.07 1.12
CA PRO A 97 11.00 5.70 0.73
C PRO A 97 10.59 6.05 -0.72
N ASP A 98 11.26 6.99 -1.38
CA ASP A 98 10.97 7.34 -2.78
C ASP A 98 11.50 6.33 -3.79
N ILE A 99 12.54 5.58 -3.42
CA ILE A 99 13.12 4.56 -4.29
C ILE A 99 12.70 3.15 -3.90
N VAL A 100 12.25 2.92 -2.67
CA VAL A 100 11.87 1.58 -2.24
C VAL A 100 10.43 1.31 -2.70
N SER A 101 10.19 0.13 -3.25
CA SER A 101 8.85 -0.33 -3.63
C SER A 101 8.18 -1.08 -2.49
N ILE A 102 6.85 -1.12 -2.47
CA ILE A 102 6.07 -1.88 -1.47
C ILE A 102 6.44 -3.37 -1.41
N GLY A 103 6.86 -3.98 -2.52
CA GLY A 103 7.29 -5.37 -2.59
C GLY A 103 8.76 -5.62 -2.22
N TYR A 104 9.42 -4.68 -1.53
CA TYR A 104 10.82 -4.84 -1.16
C TYR A 104 10.97 -5.85 -0.01
N MET A 105 11.66 -6.95 -0.29
CA MET A 105 11.75 -8.13 0.58
C MET A 105 12.87 -8.07 1.60
N TYR A 106 13.89 -7.23 1.37
CA TYR A 106 15.02 -7.14 2.29
C TYR A 106 14.62 -6.39 3.57
N PRO A 107 15.17 -6.79 4.72
CA PRO A 107 14.89 -6.15 6.00
C PRO A 107 15.43 -4.73 6.00
N VAL A 108 14.59 -3.80 6.43
CA VAL A 108 14.93 -2.39 6.65
C VAL A 108 14.54 -2.00 8.06
N TYR A 109 15.16 -0.94 8.57
CA TYR A 109 14.88 -0.41 9.90
C TYR A 109 13.67 0.52 9.87
N TRP A 110 12.78 0.33 10.83
CA TRP A 110 11.61 1.15 11.07
C TRP A 110 11.69 1.71 12.48
N LYS A 111 11.24 2.94 12.66
CA LYS A 111 11.13 3.62 13.95
C LYS A 111 9.65 3.75 14.29
N CYS A 112 9.19 3.01 15.31
CA CYS A 112 7.79 3.06 15.71
C CYS A 112 7.44 4.44 16.28
N GLN A 113 6.35 5.05 15.83
CA GLN A 113 5.86 6.31 16.40
C GLN A 113 5.32 6.15 17.84
N GLY A 114 4.77 4.98 18.18
CA GLY A 114 4.15 4.75 19.48
C GLY A 114 5.15 4.46 20.62
N CYS A 115 6.19 3.67 20.35
CA CYS A 115 7.18 3.27 21.37
C CYS A 115 8.59 3.80 21.12
N ALA A 116 8.82 4.55 20.03
CA ALA A 116 10.14 5.06 19.60
C ALA A 116 11.22 3.99 19.37
N ASN A 117 10.89 2.69 19.52
CA ASN A 117 11.83 1.61 19.29
C ASN A 117 12.06 1.39 17.81
N SER A 118 13.32 1.17 17.46
CA SER A 118 13.74 0.74 16.15
C SER A 118 13.64 -0.78 16.02
N TYR A 119 13.05 -1.27 14.94
CA TYR A 119 12.93 -2.70 14.66
C TYR A 119 13.18 -2.99 13.18
N GLN A 120 13.60 -4.21 12.87
CA GLN A 120 13.87 -4.65 11.51
C GLN A 120 12.67 -5.40 10.93
N MET A 121 12.24 -5.03 9.74
CA MET A 121 11.21 -5.75 9.00
C MET A 121 11.28 -5.41 7.50
N SER A 122 10.90 -6.35 6.64
CA SER A 122 10.80 -6.06 5.21
C SER A 122 9.62 -5.14 4.89
N VAL A 123 9.73 -4.37 3.82
CA VAL A 123 8.65 -3.45 3.38
C VAL A 123 7.42 -4.23 2.94
N GLU A 124 7.61 -5.35 2.25
CA GLU A 124 6.50 -6.22 1.84
C GLU A 124 5.72 -6.74 3.06
N LYS A 125 6.40 -7.20 4.11
CA LYS A 125 5.74 -7.67 5.32
C LYS A 125 5.01 -6.53 6.04
N ARG A 126 5.58 -5.33 6.07
CA ARG A 126 4.98 -4.16 6.71
C ARG A 126 3.73 -3.65 5.96
N VAL A 127 3.82 -3.49 4.64
CA VAL A 127 2.77 -2.85 3.83
C VAL A 127 1.74 -3.86 3.33
N VAL A 128 2.19 -4.99 2.76
CA VAL A 128 1.30 -5.95 2.09
C VAL A 128 0.69 -6.94 3.09
N ARG A 129 1.48 -7.41 4.07
CA ARG A 129 1.01 -8.37 5.09
C ARG A 129 0.51 -7.71 6.37
N GLY A 130 0.70 -6.40 6.52
CA GLY A 130 0.22 -5.64 7.68
C GLY A 130 1.01 -5.86 8.98
N GLY A 131 2.31 -6.17 8.91
CA GLY A 131 3.13 -6.43 10.10
C GLY A 131 3.41 -5.18 10.96
N GLY A 132 3.29 -5.29 12.29
CA GLY A 132 3.45 -4.19 13.24
C GLY A 132 4.81 -4.11 13.95
N CYS A 133 4.92 -3.18 14.90
CA CYS A 133 6.00 -3.21 15.89
C CYS A 133 5.68 -4.29 16.94
N ALA A 134 6.56 -5.30 17.09
CA ALA A 134 6.34 -6.41 18.01
C ALA A 134 6.09 -5.95 19.46
N VAL A 135 6.82 -4.93 19.93
CA VAL A 135 6.65 -4.39 21.29
C VAL A 135 5.26 -3.79 21.50
N CYS A 136 4.72 -3.11 20.49
CA CYS A 136 3.38 -2.53 20.57
C CYS A 136 2.29 -3.61 20.50
N GLU A 137 2.51 -4.63 19.66
CA GLU A 137 1.62 -5.77 19.52
C GLU A 137 1.53 -6.57 20.83
N ASP A 138 2.67 -6.92 21.44
CA ASP A 138 2.74 -7.61 22.73
C ASP A 138 2.06 -6.81 23.85
N ARG A 139 2.24 -5.48 23.87
CA ARG A 139 1.60 -4.61 24.87
C ARG A 139 0.08 -4.62 24.74
N GLU A 140 -0.44 -4.61 23.52
CA GLU A 140 -1.88 -4.62 23.26
C GLU A 140 -2.48 -6.00 23.55
N LEU A 141 -1.78 -7.08 23.19
CA LEU A 141 -2.17 -8.44 23.55
C LEU A 141 -2.24 -8.61 25.07
N ASN A 142 -1.21 -8.20 25.81
CA ASN A 142 -1.22 -8.26 27.26
C ASN A 142 -2.37 -7.43 27.88
N ARG A 143 -2.67 -6.25 27.32
CA ARG A 143 -3.80 -5.42 27.75
C ARG A 143 -5.14 -6.13 27.52
N SER A 144 -5.35 -6.71 26.34
CA SER A 144 -6.58 -7.43 26.02
C SER A 144 -6.77 -8.69 26.87
N MET A 145 -5.69 -9.43 27.14
CA MET A 145 -5.73 -10.57 28.06
C MET A 145 -6.12 -10.13 29.47
N ALA A 146 -5.51 -9.05 29.99
CA ALA A 146 -5.84 -8.52 31.31
C ALA A 146 -7.30 -8.04 31.42
N PHE A 147 -7.85 -7.47 30.35
CA PHE A 147 -9.26 -7.09 30.29
C PHE A 147 -10.19 -8.31 30.35
N ASN A 148 -9.87 -9.35 29.58
CA ASN A 148 -10.66 -10.57 29.54
C ASN A 148 -10.63 -11.33 30.89
N THR A 149 -9.49 -11.36 31.57
CA THR A 149 -9.40 -11.97 32.90
C THR A 149 -10.23 -11.20 33.94
N ALA A 150 -10.19 -9.86 33.91
CA ALA A 150 -11.02 -9.05 34.80
C ALA A 150 -12.52 -9.28 34.55
N ALA A 151 -12.93 -9.45 33.29
CA ALA A 151 -14.31 -9.82 32.96
C ALA A 151 -14.71 -11.20 33.53
N MET A 152 -13.81 -12.20 33.47
CA MET A 152 -14.07 -13.53 34.04
C MET A 152 -14.19 -13.48 35.58
N ASP A 153 -13.36 -12.69 36.25
CA ASP A 153 -13.40 -12.54 37.71
C ASP A 153 -14.72 -11.90 38.18
N THR A 154 -15.27 -10.95 37.41
CA THR A 154 -16.59 -10.35 37.73
C THR A 154 -17.77 -11.30 37.51
N GLY A 155 -17.65 -12.29 36.60
CA GLY A 155 -18.68 -13.30 36.34
C GLY A 155 -18.70 -14.47 37.33
N SER A 156 -17.61 -14.69 38.08
CA SER A 156 -17.49 -15.78 39.05
C SER A 156 -18.24 -15.51 40.37
N ALA A 157 -18.57 -14.24 40.65
CA ALA A 157 -19.28 -13.83 41.87
C ALA A 157 -20.80 -14.13 41.86
N HIS A 158 -21.36 -14.70 40.79
CA HIS A 158 -22.77 -15.15 40.72
C HIS A 158 -22.93 -16.68 40.62
N GLY A 159 -21.86 -17.43 40.87
CA GLY A 159 -21.86 -18.88 40.70
C GLY A 159 -21.90 -19.71 41.98
N ARG A 160 -22.75 -19.39 42.97
CA ARG A 160 -23.18 -20.31 44.05
C ARG A 160 -24.53 -19.88 44.67
N GLU A 161 -25.61 -19.86 43.89
CA GLU A 161 -26.88 -20.27 44.46
C GLU A 161 -27.01 -21.76 44.15
N ALA A 162 -27.03 -22.54 45.23
CA ALA A 162 -27.00 -23.98 45.21
C ALA A 162 -28.11 -24.55 44.31
N ASP A 163 -27.78 -25.64 43.61
CA ASP A 163 -28.75 -26.65 43.19
C ASP A 163 -29.46 -27.19 44.45
N ALA A 164 -30.43 -26.43 44.97
CA ALA A 164 -31.51 -26.97 45.76
C ALA A 164 -32.53 -27.52 44.75
N PRO A 165 -32.99 -28.78 44.89
CA PRO A 165 -34.01 -29.31 44.00
C PRO A 165 -35.31 -28.57 44.30
N SER A 166 -35.65 -27.59 43.47
CA SER A 166 -37.00 -27.03 43.44
C SER A 166 -37.89 -28.06 42.77
N GLU A 167 -38.56 -28.88 43.58
CA GLU A 167 -39.71 -29.66 43.12
C GLU A 167 -40.77 -28.68 42.62
N GLY A 168 -40.89 -28.52 41.29
CA GLY A 168 -41.95 -27.71 40.69
C GLY A 168 -41.62 -27.00 39.38
N ALA A 169 -40.36 -26.96 38.93
CA ALA A 169 -40.05 -26.37 37.62
C ALA A 169 -40.44 -27.32 36.48
N MET A 170 -41.67 -27.17 35.97
CA MET A 170 -42.10 -27.87 34.76
C MET A 170 -41.12 -27.56 33.63
N PRO A 171 -40.57 -28.56 32.90
CA PRO A 171 -39.68 -28.30 31.78
C PRO A 171 -40.38 -27.39 30.76
N PRO A 172 -39.64 -26.49 30.09
CA PRO A 172 -40.22 -25.60 29.10
C PRO A 172 -41.03 -26.41 28.07
N PRO A 173 -42.22 -25.94 27.66
CA PRO A 173 -43.06 -26.68 26.74
C PRO A 173 -42.29 -26.96 25.45
N LEU A 174 -42.16 -28.25 25.14
CA LEU A 174 -41.48 -28.71 23.93
C LEU A 174 -42.20 -28.15 22.70
N LEU A 175 -41.43 -27.69 21.72
CA LEU A 175 -41.99 -27.25 20.45
C LEU A 175 -42.66 -28.45 19.74
N PRO A 176 -43.72 -28.22 18.94
CA PRO A 176 -44.38 -29.28 18.20
C PRO A 176 -43.37 -30.02 17.31
N GLY A 177 -43.15 -31.31 17.59
CA GLY A 177 -42.18 -32.18 16.90
C GLY A 177 -40.99 -32.64 17.75
N GLU A 178 -40.74 -32.04 18.92
CA GLU A 178 -39.60 -32.38 19.79
C GLU A 178 -39.92 -33.50 20.83
N GLU A 179 -41.18 -33.90 20.89
CA GLU A 179 -41.74 -34.95 21.77
C GLU A 179 -41.16 -36.34 21.46
N ASN A 180 -40.86 -36.62 20.18
CA ASN A 180 -40.33 -37.91 19.75
C ASN A 180 -38.81 -37.98 19.90
N ARG A 181 -38.35 -38.42 21.08
CA ARG A 181 -36.92 -38.61 21.39
C ARG A 181 -36.20 -39.55 20.41
N ALA A 182 -36.92 -40.49 19.80
CA ALA A 182 -36.40 -41.42 18.79
C ALA A 182 -36.09 -40.77 17.43
N LEU A 183 -36.74 -39.64 17.11
CA LEU A 183 -36.53 -38.89 15.86
C LEU A 183 -35.50 -37.77 16.02
N ARG A 184 -35.02 -37.51 17.24
CA ARG A 184 -33.91 -36.57 17.46
C ARG A 184 -32.70 -37.10 16.69
N PRO A 185 -32.06 -36.28 15.82
CA PRO A 185 -30.88 -36.72 15.10
C PRO A 185 -29.83 -37.14 16.13
N LYS A 186 -29.48 -38.43 16.15
CA LYS A 186 -28.41 -38.93 17.01
C LYS A 186 -27.15 -38.15 16.61
N ARG A 187 -26.59 -37.41 17.58
CA ARG A 187 -25.40 -36.58 17.43
C ARG A 187 -24.44 -37.26 16.47
N THR A 188 -24.30 -36.73 15.26
CA THR A 188 -23.37 -37.30 14.30
C THR A 188 -22.01 -37.18 14.96
N THR A 189 -21.34 -38.31 15.17
CA THR A 189 -19.94 -38.31 15.55
C THR A 189 -19.22 -37.57 14.43
N VAL A 190 -18.87 -36.31 14.67
CA VAL A 190 -18.08 -35.50 13.75
C VAL A 190 -16.80 -36.28 13.50
N LEU A 191 -16.70 -36.89 12.32
CA LEU A 191 -15.47 -37.51 11.86
C LEU A 191 -14.44 -36.39 11.78
N ASN A 192 -13.48 -36.41 12.69
CA ASN A 192 -12.31 -35.54 12.65
C ASN A 192 -11.51 -35.89 11.38
N LEU A 193 -11.83 -35.24 10.26
CA LEU A 193 -10.98 -35.26 9.09
C LEU A 193 -9.74 -34.41 9.40
N ARG A 194 -8.73 -35.09 9.92
CA ARG A 194 -7.38 -34.59 10.07
C ARG A 194 -6.80 -34.42 8.67
N THR A 195 -6.93 -33.21 8.10
CA THR A 195 -6.28 -32.86 6.84
C THR A 195 -4.76 -32.90 7.05
N LYS A 196 -4.12 -33.96 6.56
CA LYS A 196 -2.68 -33.99 6.33
C LYS A 196 -2.44 -33.54 4.89
N TYR A 197 -1.92 -32.33 4.75
CA TYR A 197 -1.01 -31.96 3.66
C TYR A 197 0.10 -31.12 4.28
#